data_AF-A0A7J6SPU6-F1
#
_entry.id   AF-A0A7J6SPU6-F1
#
_cell.length_a   1.000
_cell.length_b   1.000
_cell.length_c   1.000
_cell.angle_alpha   90.00
_cell.angle_beta   90.00
_cell.angle_gamma   90.00
#
_symmetry.space_group_name_H-M   'P 1'
#
loop_
_entity.id
_entity.type
_entity.pdbx_description
1 polymer ?
#
loop_
_entity_poly.entity_id
_entity_poly.type
_entity_poly.pdbx_seq_one_letter_code
_entity_poly.pdbx_strand_id
1 'polypeptide(L)'
;LCLGEDDGYSERTVSRWLEALDFKLVQVKKTLYVDGHERPDVVADRARLAKQLDELKPLILTVDDETLEVKPNPQASFILVSQDEKIHHSNDQQKRYWSDGTNTVLPKKSQGRTIMTSDFLSEVFGFIKFSDHDSHSPGKRVGSLLDVSRDGYYNSDRCLEDFNECSRAVTELSLGKLHCVYLTDRSPIHYKFAEDALNVRKMNVKPGGKQPKMRNGWFWKAGKRQTQTMVYPDDHPEYPGQAKGLRQVCVERFGEATINGKRHEEMAAMLSDCADFKSQPTLLEDQALARGDRVIFGVKFHPELAPIEAAYRSIGRALQVANSAGSSAGFKARVQQCQDPPDLTLSLVRKHFRSAREYLKLYVEGKTLAEIEQLRKVKRKHRGPAPALSQAGEASQP
;
A
#
# COMPACT_ATOMS: atom_id res chain seq x y z
N LEU A 1 21.88 18.86 -8.88
CA LEU A 1 22.57 19.96 -8.19
C LEU A 1 21.46 20.83 -7.62
N CYS A 2 21.60 21.45 -6.44
CA CYS A 2 20.59 22.41 -6.01
C CYS A 2 21.11 23.79 -6.40
N LEU A 3 20.99 24.14 -7.67
CA LEU A 3 21.26 25.50 -8.14
C LEU A 3 20.06 26.37 -7.74
N GLY A 4 20.33 27.53 -7.16
CA GLY A 4 19.32 28.54 -6.88
C GLY A 4 18.83 29.21 -8.17
N GLU A 5 17.68 29.89 -8.10
CA GLU A 5 17.16 30.65 -9.25
C GLU A 5 18.09 31.80 -9.68
N ASP A 6 18.98 32.24 -8.79
CA ASP A 6 19.99 33.28 -9.04
C ASP A 6 21.33 32.75 -9.61
N ASP A 7 21.50 31.44 -9.73
CA ASP A 7 22.73 30.86 -10.27
C ASP A 7 22.73 31.00 -11.80
N GLY A 8 23.59 31.89 -12.34
CA GLY A 8 23.71 32.20 -13.78
C GLY A 8 24.19 31.05 -14.69
N TYR A 9 24.15 29.80 -14.22
CA TYR A 9 24.62 28.62 -14.94
C TYR A 9 23.57 27.51 -14.90
N SER A 10 23.38 26.82 -16.04
CA SER A 10 22.49 25.64 -16.07
C SER A 10 23.09 24.43 -15.35
N GLU A 11 22.25 23.53 -14.81
CA GLU A 11 22.71 22.25 -14.23
C GLU A 11 23.59 21.46 -15.19
N ARG A 12 23.28 21.54 -16.49
CA ARG A 12 24.05 20.88 -17.56
C ARG A 12 25.46 21.46 -17.67
N THR A 13 25.59 22.78 -17.60
CA THR A 13 26.90 23.46 -17.62
C THR A 13 27.73 23.03 -16.42
N VAL A 14 27.15 23.07 -15.22
CA VAL A 14 27.84 22.69 -13.97
C VAL A 14 28.22 21.21 -13.98
N SER A 15 27.36 20.32 -14.45
CA SER A 15 27.67 18.88 -14.53
C SER A 15 28.84 18.59 -15.47
N ARG A 16 28.91 19.26 -16.62
CA ARG A 16 30.05 19.13 -17.56
C ARG A 16 31.37 19.59 -16.94
N TRP A 17 31.34 20.67 -16.16
CA TRP A 17 32.53 21.16 -15.47
C TRP A 17 32.99 20.21 -14.36
N LEU A 18 32.06 19.62 -13.61
CA LEU A 18 32.38 18.62 -12.60
C LEU A 18 33.05 17.39 -13.23
N GLU A 19 32.53 16.90 -14.36
CA GLU A 19 33.18 15.84 -15.14
C GLU A 19 34.57 16.23 -15.62
N ALA A 20 34.75 17.47 -16.12
CA ALA A 20 36.05 17.97 -16.57
C ALA A 20 37.08 18.14 -15.43
N LEU A 21 36.61 18.29 -14.18
CA LEU A 21 37.42 18.36 -12.97
C LEU A 21 37.60 16.99 -12.29
N ASP A 22 37.32 15.89 -13.01
CA ASP A 22 37.40 14.51 -12.52
C ASP A 22 36.48 14.17 -11.33
N PHE A 23 35.48 15.01 -11.03
CA PHE A 23 34.43 14.65 -10.09
C PHE A 23 33.55 13.57 -10.71
N LYS A 24 33.21 12.57 -9.89
CA LYS A 24 32.31 11.48 -10.26
C LYS A 24 31.05 11.55 -9.41
N LEU A 25 29.92 11.22 -10.01
CA LEU A 25 28.67 11.08 -9.29
C LEU A 25 28.65 9.74 -8.53
N VAL A 26 28.84 9.80 -7.22
CA VAL A 26 28.83 8.64 -6.33
C VAL A 26 27.44 8.47 -5.71
N GLN A 27 26.99 7.23 -5.52
CA GLN A 27 25.74 6.91 -4.83
C GLN A 27 26.00 6.03 -3.60
N VAL A 28 25.51 6.46 -2.43
CA VAL A 28 25.49 5.65 -1.22
C VAL A 28 24.47 4.51 -1.39
N LYS A 29 24.93 3.26 -1.38
CA LYS A 29 24.08 2.06 -1.43
C LYS A 29 23.91 1.48 -0.02
N LYS A 30 22.67 1.19 0.38
CA LYS A 30 22.40 0.30 1.53
C LYS A 30 22.53 -1.15 1.04
N THR A 31 23.21 -2.00 1.79
CA THR A 31 23.63 -3.35 1.37
C THR A 31 22.68 -4.48 1.77
N LEU A 32 21.48 -4.18 2.27
CA LEU A 32 20.56 -5.16 2.90
C LEU A 32 19.14 -5.14 2.29
N TYR A 33 19.02 -5.23 0.96
CA TYR A 33 17.73 -5.54 0.32
C TYR A 33 17.73 -7.00 -0.09
N VAL A 34 16.86 -7.80 0.53
CA VAL A 34 16.61 -9.18 0.09
C VAL A 34 15.53 -9.11 -0.98
N ASP A 35 15.95 -9.34 -2.22
CA ASP A 35 15.03 -9.38 -3.34
C ASP A 35 14.19 -10.67 -3.29
N GLY A 36 12.88 -10.50 -3.13
CA GLY A 36 11.90 -11.57 -3.08
C GLY A 36 10.94 -11.59 -4.27
N HIS A 37 11.16 -10.77 -5.31
CA HIS A 37 10.21 -10.61 -6.42
C HIS A 37 9.86 -11.95 -7.07
N GLU A 38 10.87 -12.77 -7.37
CA GLU A 38 10.71 -14.01 -8.13
C GLU A 38 10.59 -15.27 -7.25
N ARG A 39 10.29 -15.12 -5.96
CA ARG A 39 10.01 -16.27 -5.10
C ARG A 39 8.77 -17.03 -5.61
N PRO A 40 8.77 -18.38 -5.66
CA PRO A 40 7.65 -19.14 -6.24
C PRO A 40 6.28 -18.82 -5.64
N ASP A 41 6.19 -18.64 -4.33
CA ASP A 41 4.95 -18.28 -3.64
C ASP A 41 4.47 -16.87 -4.02
N VAL A 42 5.41 -15.93 -4.20
CA VAL A 42 5.13 -14.55 -4.60
C VAL A 42 4.69 -14.48 -6.06
N VAL A 43 5.35 -15.26 -6.94
CA VAL A 43 4.97 -15.34 -8.36
C VAL A 43 3.56 -15.91 -8.51
N ALA A 44 3.23 -16.97 -7.77
CA ALA A 44 1.87 -17.52 -7.77
C ALA A 44 0.82 -16.50 -7.27
N ASP A 45 1.17 -15.66 -6.29
CA ASP A 45 0.28 -14.63 -5.75
C ASP A 45 -0.06 -13.51 -6.74
N ARG A 46 0.77 -13.28 -7.78
CA ARG A 46 0.48 -12.32 -8.87
C ARG A 46 -0.82 -12.66 -9.59
N ALA A 47 -1.06 -13.95 -9.85
CA ALA A 47 -2.27 -14.42 -10.53
C ALA A 47 -3.53 -14.19 -9.67
N ARG A 48 -3.43 -14.30 -8.34
CA ARG A 48 -4.54 -13.98 -7.43
C ARG A 48 -4.92 -12.50 -7.55
N LEU A 49 -3.95 -11.59 -7.49
CA LEU A 49 -4.23 -10.15 -7.59
C LEU A 49 -4.90 -9.81 -8.93
N ALA A 50 -4.37 -10.34 -10.03
CA ALA A 50 -4.96 -10.15 -11.35
C ALA A 50 -6.41 -10.63 -11.42
N LYS A 51 -6.66 -11.86 -10.93
CA LYS A 51 -8.02 -12.43 -10.89
C LYS A 51 -9.00 -11.54 -10.11
N GLN A 52 -8.64 -11.08 -8.91
CA GLN A 52 -9.52 -10.23 -8.10
C GLN A 52 -9.82 -8.88 -8.76
N LEU A 53 -8.81 -8.27 -9.40
CA LEU A 53 -9.01 -7.03 -10.15
C LEU A 53 -9.87 -7.23 -11.39
N ASP A 54 -9.69 -8.34 -12.12
CA ASP A 54 -10.51 -8.66 -13.31
C ASP A 54 -11.98 -8.91 -12.95
N GLU A 55 -12.26 -9.59 -11.82
CA GLU A 55 -13.63 -9.78 -11.31
C GLU A 55 -14.33 -8.45 -10.96
N LEU A 56 -13.58 -7.46 -10.49
CA LEU A 56 -14.10 -6.15 -10.10
C LEU A 56 -14.10 -5.13 -11.24
N LYS A 57 -13.32 -5.36 -12.30
CA LYS A 57 -13.14 -4.45 -13.43
C LYS A 57 -14.44 -3.92 -14.03
N PRO A 58 -15.53 -4.70 -14.19
CA PRO A 58 -16.80 -4.18 -14.72
C PRO A 58 -17.47 -3.14 -13.81
N LEU A 59 -17.20 -3.20 -12.50
CA LEU A 59 -17.84 -2.37 -11.48
C LEU A 59 -16.96 -1.19 -11.03
N ILE A 60 -15.72 -1.09 -11.53
CA ILE A 60 -14.80 -0.01 -11.22
C ILE A 60 -14.94 1.12 -12.26
N LEU A 61 -15.08 2.35 -11.77
CA LEU A 61 -14.87 3.56 -12.57
C LEU A 61 -13.36 3.79 -12.73
N THR A 62 -12.91 3.82 -13.97
CA THR A 62 -11.49 3.93 -14.33
C THR A 62 -11.29 4.95 -15.45
N VAL A 63 -10.05 5.15 -15.87
CA VAL A 63 -9.70 6.02 -16.98
C VAL A 63 -9.34 5.20 -18.21
N ASP A 64 -9.51 5.79 -19.38
CA ASP A 64 -8.96 5.25 -20.61
C ASP A 64 -7.42 5.32 -20.58
N ASP A 65 -6.75 4.21 -20.95
CA ASP A 65 -5.30 4.12 -20.85
C ASP A 65 -4.57 4.96 -21.93
N GLU A 66 -5.25 5.38 -23.01
CA GLU A 66 -4.70 6.23 -24.06
C GLU A 66 -4.95 7.70 -23.76
N THR A 67 -6.21 8.10 -23.56
CA THR A 67 -6.58 9.50 -23.37
C THR A 67 -6.34 9.98 -21.94
N LEU A 68 -6.28 9.07 -20.96
CA LEU A 68 -6.25 9.36 -19.52
C LEU A 68 -7.48 10.14 -19.06
N GLU A 69 -8.60 10.07 -19.76
CA GLU A 69 -9.88 10.63 -19.34
C GLU A 69 -10.73 9.56 -18.64
N VAL A 70 -11.64 9.99 -17.76
CA VAL A 70 -12.55 9.07 -17.08
C VAL A 70 -13.44 8.40 -18.11
N LYS A 71 -13.44 7.06 -18.14
CA LYS A 71 -14.29 6.28 -19.03
C LYS A 71 -15.68 6.17 -18.41
N PRO A 72 -16.75 6.66 -19.07
CA PRO A 72 -18.10 6.50 -18.56
C PRO A 72 -18.44 5.03 -18.36
N ASN A 73 -18.88 4.67 -17.16
CA ASN A 73 -19.32 3.33 -16.81
C ASN A 73 -20.59 3.41 -15.94
N PRO A 74 -21.79 3.25 -16.52
CA PRO A 74 -23.04 3.30 -15.78
C PRO A 74 -23.20 2.19 -14.73
N GLN A 75 -22.45 1.10 -14.85
CA GLN A 75 -22.46 -0.02 -13.90
C GLN A 75 -21.43 0.15 -12.79
N ALA A 76 -20.62 1.22 -12.83
CA ALA A 76 -19.60 1.44 -11.81
C ALA A 76 -20.25 1.77 -10.47
N SER A 77 -19.89 0.99 -9.46
CA SER A 77 -20.22 1.19 -8.06
C SER A 77 -18.97 1.37 -7.19
N PHE A 78 -17.78 1.28 -7.81
CA PHE A 78 -16.50 1.36 -7.10
C PHE A 78 -15.49 2.27 -7.79
N ILE A 79 -14.52 2.76 -7.02
CA ILE A 79 -13.23 3.24 -7.52
C ILE A 79 -12.10 2.42 -6.90
N LEU A 80 -10.99 2.27 -7.63
CA LEU A 80 -9.77 1.71 -7.07
C LEU A 80 -9.01 2.79 -6.29
N VAL A 81 -8.73 2.52 -5.01
CA VAL A 81 -7.99 3.40 -4.11
C VAL A 81 -6.72 2.68 -3.66
N SER A 82 -5.56 3.13 -4.13
CA SER A 82 -4.27 2.68 -3.64
C SER A 82 -3.98 3.38 -2.32
N GLN A 83 -3.72 2.60 -1.26
CA GLN A 83 -3.35 3.10 0.06
C GLN A 83 -2.01 2.50 0.48
N ASP A 84 -1.19 3.30 1.14
CA ASP A 84 0.08 2.89 1.73
C ASP A 84 0.54 3.93 2.77
N GLU A 85 1.55 3.57 3.56
CA GLU A 85 2.21 4.48 4.49
C GLU A 85 3.63 4.83 4.02
N LYS A 86 4.05 6.07 4.30
CA LYS A 86 5.42 6.53 4.05
C LYS A 86 6.06 7.14 5.28
N ILE A 87 7.28 6.72 5.55
CA ILE A 87 8.11 7.32 6.59
C ILE A 87 9.07 8.33 5.95
N HIS A 88 9.11 9.52 6.53
CA HIS A 88 10.01 10.62 6.21
C HIS A 88 10.96 10.85 7.38
N HIS A 89 12.25 10.88 7.09
CA HIS A 89 13.30 11.11 8.09
C HIS A 89 13.99 12.44 7.83
N SER A 90 14.19 13.26 8.86
CA SER A 90 14.81 14.59 8.70
C SER A 90 16.26 14.53 8.23
N ASN A 91 16.92 13.37 8.39
CA ASN A 91 18.27 13.12 7.88
C ASN A 91 18.30 12.23 6.63
N ASP A 92 17.16 11.89 5.99
CA ASP A 92 17.17 11.23 4.66
C ASP A 92 17.54 12.27 3.59
N GLN A 93 18.83 12.58 3.53
CA GLN A 93 19.43 13.51 2.59
C GLN A 93 19.67 12.85 1.22
N GLN A 94 20.08 13.66 0.25
CA GLN A 94 20.44 13.21 -1.09
C GLN A 94 21.55 12.16 -1.03
N LYS A 95 21.26 10.95 -1.52
CA LYS A 95 22.19 9.80 -1.51
C LYS A 95 23.23 9.85 -2.63
N ARG A 96 23.12 10.83 -3.52
CA ARG A 96 24.03 11.07 -4.63
C ARG A 96 24.78 12.37 -4.40
N TYR A 97 26.10 12.33 -4.52
CA TYR A 97 26.96 13.50 -4.40
C TYR A 97 28.12 13.38 -5.39
N TRP A 98 28.65 14.53 -5.80
CA TRP A 98 29.86 14.59 -6.60
C TRP A 98 31.07 14.46 -5.68
N SER A 99 32.03 13.61 -6.04
CA SER A 99 33.28 13.42 -5.29
C SER A 99 34.43 13.20 -6.28
N ASP A 100 35.57 13.79 -5.97
CA ASP A 100 36.87 13.59 -6.62
C ASP A 100 37.65 12.40 -6.01
N GLY A 101 37.06 11.70 -5.04
CA GLY A 101 37.68 10.59 -4.32
C GLY A 101 38.49 10.99 -3.09
N THR A 102 38.70 12.29 -2.82
CA THR A 102 39.43 12.76 -1.63
C THR A 102 38.53 12.82 -0.40
N ASN A 103 37.24 13.12 -0.60
CA ASN A 103 36.26 13.26 0.47
C ASN A 103 35.08 12.30 0.27
N THR A 104 34.81 11.50 1.29
CA THR A 104 33.62 10.66 1.37
C THR A 104 32.61 11.33 2.30
N VAL A 105 31.41 11.61 1.79
CA VAL A 105 30.33 12.14 2.63
C VAL A 105 29.90 11.05 3.61
N LEU A 106 30.15 11.28 4.90
CA LEU A 106 29.73 10.37 5.96
C LEU A 106 28.23 10.59 6.25
N PRO A 107 27.38 9.55 6.10
CA PRO A 107 25.98 9.67 6.46
C PRO A 107 25.85 9.89 7.97
N LYS A 108 24.90 10.74 8.38
CA LYS A 108 24.56 10.90 9.80
C LYS A 108 24.13 9.55 10.39
N LYS A 109 24.64 9.22 11.58
CA LYS A 109 24.31 7.96 12.27
C LYS A 109 22.82 7.84 12.62
N SER A 110 22.17 8.95 12.97
CA SER A 110 20.75 9.02 13.31
C SER A 110 19.90 9.38 12.09
N GLN A 111 18.72 8.77 11.96
CA GLN A 111 17.69 9.16 10.98
C GLN A 111 17.00 10.50 11.32
N GLY A 112 17.22 11.03 12.52
CA GLY A 112 16.65 12.30 12.95
C GLY A 112 15.16 12.18 13.32
N ARG A 113 14.41 13.28 13.17
CA ARG A 113 12.97 13.32 13.43
C ARG A 113 12.24 12.50 12.37
N THR A 114 11.23 11.76 12.79
CA THR A 114 10.48 10.86 11.93
C THR A 114 9.04 11.31 11.83
N ILE A 115 8.60 11.60 10.60
CA ILE A 115 7.22 11.90 10.28
C ILE A 115 6.68 10.75 9.43
N MET A 116 5.52 10.21 9.79
CA MET A 116 4.87 9.13 9.07
C MET A 116 3.59 9.66 8.43
N THR A 117 3.37 9.36 7.16
CA THR A 117 2.15 9.70 6.42
C THR A 117 1.42 8.43 6.01
N SER A 118 0.09 8.46 6.05
CA SER A 118 -0.80 7.47 5.43
C SER A 118 -1.73 8.23 4.50
N ASP A 119 -1.81 7.82 3.24
CA ASP A 119 -2.58 8.54 2.22
C ASP A 119 -3.37 7.57 1.34
N PHE A 120 -4.41 8.10 0.69
CA PHE A 120 -5.28 7.37 -0.23
C PHE A 120 -5.22 8.03 -1.61
N LEU A 121 -4.93 7.25 -2.65
CA LEU A 121 -4.76 7.73 -4.01
C LEU A 121 -5.70 6.99 -4.97
N SER A 122 -6.39 7.71 -5.85
CA SER A 122 -7.20 7.15 -6.94
C SER A 122 -6.85 7.82 -8.27
N GLU A 123 -7.11 7.14 -9.38
CA GLU A 123 -6.97 7.74 -10.72
C GLU A 123 -8.13 8.67 -11.11
N VAL A 124 -9.23 8.61 -10.36
CA VAL A 124 -10.43 9.44 -10.57
C VAL A 124 -10.27 10.79 -9.88
N PHE A 125 -9.95 10.78 -8.58
CA PHE A 125 -9.89 11.99 -7.74
C PHE A 125 -8.46 12.44 -7.40
N GLY A 126 -7.43 11.66 -7.74
CA GLY A 126 -6.08 11.89 -7.25
C GLY A 126 -5.97 11.47 -5.78
N PHE A 127 -5.20 12.21 -4.98
CA PHE A 127 -5.25 12.02 -3.53
C PHE A 127 -6.64 12.38 -3.02
N ILE A 128 -7.24 11.49 -2.22
CA ILE A 128 -8.57 11.70 -1.68
C ILE A 128 -8.53 12.91 -0.73
N LYS A 129 -9.35 13.91 -1.05
CA LYS A 129 -9.46 15.18 -0.33
C LYS A 129 -10.92 15.45 -0.06
N PHE A 130 -11.27 15.85 1.16
CA PHE A 130 -12.65 16.11 1.55
C PHE A 130 -12.79 17.29 2.52
N SER A 131 -13.89 18.03 2.39
CA SER A 131 -14.25 19.18 3.23
C SER A 131 -15.69 19.00 3.68
N ASP A 132 -15.92 19.02 4.99
CA ASP A 132 -17.27 18.87 5.57
C ASP A 132 -18.20 20.05 5.24
N HIS A 133 -17.65 21.21 4.83
CA HIS A 133 -18.37 22.47 4.80
C HIS A 133 -18.52 23.10 3.41
N ASP A 134 -17.80 22.62 2.40
CA ASP A 134 -17.91 23.13 1.04
C ASP A 134 -17.45 22.10 0.01
N SER A 135 -18.40 21.63 -0.81
CA SER A 135 -18.14 20.71 -1.92
C SER A 135 -17.33 21.33 -3.07
N HIS A 136 -17.11 22.65 -3.07
CA HIS A 136 -16.37 23.39 -4.11
C HIS A 136 -14.95 23.80 -3.67
N SER A 137 -14.61 23.67 -2.39
CA SER A 137 -13.26 23.92 -1.87
C SER A 137 -12.39 22.67 -1.91
N PRO A 138 -11.08 22.76 -2.21
CA PRO A 138 -10.19 21.61 -2.09
C PRO A 138 -10.11 21.21 -0.62
N GLY A 139 -10.73 20.07 -0.31
CA GLY A 139 -10.76 19.53 1.04
C GLY A 139 -9.40 19.14 1.60
N LYS A 140 -9.37 18.85 2.90
CA LYS A 140 -8.19 18.31 3.56
C LYS A 140 -7.89 16.92 2.99
N ARG A 141 -6.62 16.61 2.79
CA ARG A 141 -6.22 15.26 2.39
C ARG A 141 -6.60 14.27 3.50
N VAL A 142 -7.31 13.21 3.10
CA VAL A 142 -7.70 12.12 3.98
C VAL A 142 -6.49 11.28 4.33
N GLY A 143 -6.43 10.84 5.59
CA GLY A 143 -5.35 10.06 6.15
C GLY A 143 -4.58 10.82 7.23
N SER A 144 -3.46 10.23 7.63
CA SER A 144 -2.73 10.65 8.82
C SER A 144 -1.36 11.28 8.48
N LEU A 145 -0.98 12.35 9.18
CA LEU A 145 0.38 12.93 9.18
C LEU A 145 0.90 13.04 10.62
N LEU A 146 1.68 12.03 11.02
CA LEU A 146 2.07 11.75 12.39
C LEU A 146 3.51 12.14 12.63
N ASP A 147 3.77 12.88 13.71
CA ASP A 147 5.11 13.02 14.27
C ASP A 147 5.36 11.89 15.25
N VAL A 148 6.16 10.90 14.86
CA VAL A 148 6.25 9.61 15.57
C VAL A 148 6.63 9.77 17.04
N SER A 149 7.44 10.77 17.38
CA SER A 149 7.84 11.02 18.77
C SER A 149 6.72 11.58 19.65
N ARG A 150 5.67 12.17 19.07
CA ARG A 150 4.54 12.77 19.76
C ARG A 150 3.27 11.93 19.62
N ASP A 151 2.99 11.50 18.40
CA ASP A 151 1.73 10.89 17.98
C ASP A 151 1.80 9.35 17.97
N GLY A 152 3.00 8.79 18.08
CA GLY A 152 3.28 7.36 17.90
C GLY A 152 3.37 6.95 16.43
N TYR A 153 3.68 5.67 16.21
CA TYR A 153 3.60 5.08 14.87
C TYR A 153 2.15 4.88 14.43
N TYR A 154 1.94 4.78 13.11
CA TYR A 154 0.67 4.32 12.57
C TYR A 154 0.34 2.92 13.10
N ASN A 155 -0.92 2.69 13.43
CA ASN A 155 -1.39 1.46 14.07
C ASN A 155 -2.75 1.04 13.50
N SER A 156 -3.22 -0.15 13.88
CA SER A 156 -4.48 -0.69 13.36
C SER A 156 -5.70 0.17 13.68
N ASP A 157 -5.73 0.88 14.81
CA ASP A 157 -6.92 1.67 15.19
C ASP A 157 -7.02 2.90 14.28
N ARG A 158 -5.90 3.61 14.09
CA ARG A 158 -5.80 4.72 13.12
C ARG A 158 -6.06 4.27 11.68
N CYS A 159 -5.62 3.07 11.32
CA CYS A 159 -5.92 2.49 10.01
C CYS A 159 -7.42 2.37 9.76
N LEU A 160 -8.19 1.88 10.74
CA LEU A 160 -9.63 1.74 10.57
C LEU A 160 -10.33 3.11 10.49
N GLU A 161 -9.87 4.09 11.27
CA GLU A 161 -10.35 5.48 11.23
C GLU A 161 -10.11 6.12 9.86
N ASP A 162 -8.87 6.08 9.37
CA ASP A 162 -8.45 6.65 8.08
C ASP A 162 -9.22 6.01 6.90
N PHE A 163 -9.40 4.69 6.91
CA PHE A 163 -10.17 4.00 5.86
C PHE A 163 -11.65 4.37 5.92
N ASN A 164 -12.22 4.53 7.11
CA ASN A 164 -13.60 5.00 7.27
C ASN A 164 -13.78 6.44 6.78
N GLU A 165 -12.82 7.33 7.09
CA GLU A 165 -12.82 8.71 6.57
C GLU A 165 -12.72 8.72 5.03
N CYS A 166 -11.87 7.86 4.45
CA CYS A 166 -11.75 7.75 3.00
C CYS A 166 -13.04 7.26 2.34
N SER A 167 -13.68 6.26 2.94
CA SER A 167 -14.96 5.72 2.46
C SER A 167 -16.04 6.81 2.40
N ARG A 168 -16.17 7.58 3.50
CA ARG A 168 -17.06 8.72 3.59
C ARG A 168 -16.74 9.79 2.55
N ALA A 169 -15.48 10.18 2.44
CA ALA A 169 -15.03 11.17 1.45
C ALA A 169 -15.42 10.77 0.02
N VAL A 170 -15.18 9.52 -0.36
CA VAL A 170 -15.53 9.01 -1.70
C VAL A 170 -17.04 8.94 -1.91
N THR A 171 -17.79 8.55 -0.88
CA THR A 171 -19.25 8.54 -0.91
C THR A 171 -19.79 9.94 -1.18
N GLU A 172 -19.31 10.95 -0.47
CA GLU A 172 -19.73 12.34 -0.63
C GLU A 172 -19.31 12.91 -1.99
N LEU A 173 -18.03 12.73 -2.38
CA LEU A 173 -17.51 13.19 -3.69
C LEU A 173 -18.27 12.58 -4.89
N SER A 174 -18.88 11.42 -4.69
CA SER A 174 -19.64 10.70 -5.73
C SER A 174 -21.16 10.84 -5.59
N LEU A 175 -21.65 11.62 -4.62
CA LEU A 175 -23.08 11.76 -4.29
C LEU A 175 -23.74 10.39 -4.00
N GLY A 176 -23.05 9.56 -3.23
CA GLY A 176 -23.51 8.23 -2.79
C GLY A 176 -23.42 7.13 -3.85
N LYS A 177 -22.76 7.38 -4.99
CA LYS A 177 -22.73 6.42 -6.12
C LYS A 177 -21.59 5.42 -6.06
N LEU A 178 -20.47 5.79 -5.44
CA LEU A 178 -19.23 5.01 -5.49
C LEU A 178 -18.74 4.66 -4.08
N HIS A 179 -18.29 3.41 -3.95
CA HIS A 179 -17.56 2.87 -2.81
C HIS A 179 -16.08 2.65 -3.16
N CYS A 180 -15.27 2.30 -2.16
CA CYS A 180 -13.86 2.06 -2.35
C CYS A 180 -13.55 0.58 -2.58
N VAL A 181 -12.67 0.30 -3.53
CA VAL A 181 -11.85 -0.92 -3.55
C VAL A 181 -10.44 -0.52 -3.13
N TYR A 182 -10.06 -0.82 -1.90
CA TYR A 182 -8.74 -0.49 -1.37
C TYR A 182 -7.70 -1.50 -1.85
N LEU A 183 -6.63 -1.02 -2.49
CA LEU A 183 -5.43 -1.78 -2.78
C LEU A 183 -4.35 -1.39 -1.77
N THR A 184 -4.05 -2.30 -0.84
CA THR A 184 -3.08 -2.07 0.25
C THR A 184 -2.17 -3.28 0.45
N ASP A 185 -1.09 -3.12 1.22
CA ASP A 185 -0.14 -4.18 1.50
C ASP A 185 -0.64 -5.17 2.57
N ARG A 186 0.14 -6.23 2.83
CA ARG A 186 -0.16 -7.23 3.86
C ARG A 186 0.60 -6.96 5.15
N SER A 187 0.79 -5.70 5.50
CA SER A 187 1.43 -5.34 6.77
C SER A 187 0.62 -5.89 7.94
N PRO A 188 1.26 -6.09 9.11
CA PRO A 188 0.54 -6.50 10.32
C PRO A 188 -0.60 -5.55 10.74
N ILE A 189 -0.57 -4.30 10.27
CA ILE A 189 -1.61 -3.30 10.52
C ILE A 189 -2.87 -3.66 9.73
N HIS A 190 -2.74 -3.87 8.42
CA HIS A 190 -3.85 -4.16 7.50
C HIS A 190 -4.34 -5.61 7.59
N TYR A 191 -3.43 -6.53 7.93
CA TYR A 191 -3.69 -7.97 8.02
C TYR A 191 -4.04 -8.43 9.44
N LYS A 192 -4.43 -7.51 10.33
CA LYS A 192 -4.90 -7.81 11.68
C LYS A 192 -6.28 -8.46 11.62
N PHE A 193 -6.43 -9.61 12.26
CA PHE A 193 -7.73 -10.25 12.46
C PHE A 193 -8.51 -9.62 13.62
N ALA A 194 -9.84 -9.68 13.55
CA ALA A 194 -10.71 -9.33 14.68
C ALA A 194 -10.41 -10.22 15.91
N GLU A 195 -10.76 -9.73 17.10
CA GLU A 195 -10.46 -10.46 18.35
C GLU A 195 -11.17 -11.83 18.43
N ASP A 196 -12.36 -11.90 17.85
CA ASP A 196 -13.19 -13.09 17.75
C ASP A 196 -12.93 -13.89 16.46
N ALA A 197 -12.00 -13.50 15.57
CA ALA A 197 -11.75 -14.23 14.33
C ALA A 197 -11.24 -15.65 14.57
N LEU A 198 -11.56 -16.58 13.67
CA LEU A 198 -11.03 -17.94 13.68
C LEU A 198 -9.51 -17.92 13.48
N ASN A 199 -8.75 -18.28 14.52
CA ASN A 199 -7.29 -18.28 14.45
C ASN A 199 -6.67 -19.40 15.28
N VAL A 200 -6.33 -20.50 14.60
CA VAL A 200 -5.75 -21.70 15.21
C VAL A 200 -4.53 -21.39 16.09
N ARG A 201 -3.68 -20.42 15.71
CA ARG A 201 -2.47 -20.07 16.47
C ARG A 201 -2.76 -19.47 17.85
N LYS A 202 -3.99 -19.00 18.07
CA LYS A 202 -4.45 -18.45 19.36
C LYS A 202 -5.27 -19.47 20.17
N MET A 203 -5.45 -20.70 19.68
CA MET A 203 -6.21 -21.73 20.39
C MET A 203 -5.33 -22.49 21.38
N ASN A 204 -5.86 -22.79 22.57
CA ASN A 204 -5.26 -23.76 23.47
C ASN A 204 -5.65 -25.17 23.05
N VAL A 205 -4.83 -26.18 23.36
CA VAL A 205 -5.19 -27.59 23.09
C VAL A 205 -6.44 -28.00 23.87
N LYS A 206 -6.51 -27.60 25.14
CA LYS A 206 -7.63 -27.85 26.06
C LYS A 206 -8.60 -26.65 26.10
N PRO A 207 -9.85 -26.85 26.54
CA PRO A 207 -10.79 -25.76 26.78
C PRO A 207 -10.26 -24.68 27.73
N GLY A 208 -10.78 -23.46 27.59
CA GLY A 208 -10.52 -22.35 28.52
C GLY A 208 -9.10 -21.80 28.47
N GLY A 209 -8.63 -21.26 29.60
CA GLY A 209 -7.34 -20.58 29.71
C GLY A 209 -7.29 -19.24 28.98
N LYS A 210 -6.07 -18.73 28.71
CA LYS A 210 -5.84 -17.47 28.01
C LYS A 210 -5.94 -17.62 26.48
N GLN A 211 -7.09 -18.08 25.98
CA GLN A 211 -7.42 -18.08 24.54
C GLN A 211 -8.64 -17.18 24.27
N PRO A 212 -8.75 -16.55 23.10
CA PRO A 212 -9.89 -15.71 22.77
C PRO A 212 -11.15 -16.55 22.53
N LYS A 213 -12.32 -15.97 22.81
CA LYS A 213 -13.60 -16.53 22.42
C LYS A 213 -13.84 -16.21 20.95
N MET A 214 -13.62 -17.19 20.08
CA MET A 214 -13.79 -17.02 18.64
C MET A 214 -15.25 -17.11 18.22
N ARG A 215 -15.60 -16.47 17.10
CA ARG A 215 -16.88 -16.57 16.41
C ARG A 215 -17.09 -17.96 15.86
N ASN A 216 -18.34 -18.28 15.54
CA ASN A 216 -18.68 -19.58 14.98
C ASN A 216 -18.05 -19.76 13.60
N GLY A 217 -17.44 -20.92 13.39
CA GLY A 217 -16.98 -21.37 12.09
C GLY A 217 -18.01 -22.23 11.38
N TRP A 218 -17.57 -22.90 10.32
CA TRP A 218 -18.40 -23.85 9.60
C TRP A 218 -17.55 -24.95 8.95
N PHE A 219 -18.15 -26.11 8.76
CA PHE A 219 -17.52 -27.23 8.07
C PHE A 219 -18.56 -28.05 7.31
N TRP A 220 -18.11 -28.84 6.35
CA TRP A 220 -18.99 -29.73 5.59
C TRP A 220 -19.05 -31.10 6.25
N LYS A 221 -20.25 -31.61 6.47
CA LYS A 221 -20.50 -32.97 6.95
C LYS A 221 -21.63 -33.59 6.12
N ALA A 222 -21.35 -34.73 5.49
CA ALA A 222 -22.30 -35.44 4.62
C ALA A 222 -22.99 -34.51 3.58
N GLY A 223 -22.21 -33.65 2.92
CA GLY A 223 -22.70 -32.73 1.89
C GLY A 223 -23.49 -31.52 2.41
N LYS A 224 -23.61 -31.32 3.73
CA LYS A 224 -24.29 -30.17 4.33
C LYS A 224 -23.33 -29.30 5.11
N ARG A 225 -23.48 -27.98 5.00
CA ARG A 225 -22.73 -27.01 5.81
C ARG A 225 -23.26 -27.01 7.23
N GLN A 226 -22.42 -27.34 8.19
CA GLN A 226 -22.71 -27.31 9.62
C GLN A 226 -22.00 -26.14 10.27
N THR A 227 -22.70 -25.45 11.17
CA THR A 227 -22.12 -24.40 12.01
C THR A 227 -21.28 -25.04 13.11
N GLN A 228 -20.05 -24.58 13.29
CA GLN A 228 -19.15 -24.98 14.36
C GLN A 228 -19.17 -23.91 15.46
N THR A 229 -19.72 -24.24 16.62
CA THR A 229 -19.57 -23.37 17.79
C THR A 229 -18.15 -23.47 18.33
N MET A 230 -17.54 -22.32 18.63
CA MET A 230 -16.17 -22.25 19.16
C MET A 230 -16.14 -22.02 20.69
N VAL A 231 -17.30 -21.77 21.28
CA VAL A 231 -17.50 -21.57 22.72
C VAL A 231 -18.54 -22.58 23.18
N TYR A 232 -18.32 -23.18 24.34
CA TYR A 232 -19.32 -24.02 25.00
C TYR A 232 -20.52 -23.18 25.45
N PRO A 233 -21.74 -23.75 25.44
CA PRO A 233 -22.90 -23.05 25.97
C PRO A 233 -22.77 -22.81 27.48
N ASP A 234 -23.53 -21.86 28.02
CA ASP A 234 -23.46 -21.47 29.43
C ASP A 234 -23.96 -22.56 30.39
N ASP A 235 -24.72 -23.54 29.88
CA ASP A 235 -25.22 -24.71 30.60
C ASP A 235 -24.29 -25.94 30.49
N HIS A 236 -23.10 -25.81 29.87
CA HIS A 236 -22.18 -26.94 29.72
C HIS A 236 -21.69 -27.45 31.09
N PRO A 237 -21.76 -28.77 31.36
CA PRO A 237 -21.54 -29.32 32.71
C PRO A 237 -20.12 -29.06 33.27
N GLU A 238 -19.11 -28.99 32.41
CA GLU A 238 -17.70 -28.88 32.83
C GLU A 238 -17.02 -27.55 32.42
N TYR A 239 -17.54 -26.88 31.39
CA TYR A 239 -16.87 -25.76 30.72
C TYR A 239 -17.84 -24.63 30.32
N PRO A 240 -18.74 -24.20 31.21
CA PRO A 240 -19.81 -23.25 30.86
C PRO A 240 -19.21 -21.94 30.32
N GLY A 241 -19.64 -21.54 29.12
CA GLY A 241 -19.21 -20.30 28.47
C GLY A 241 -17.71 -20.21 28.11
N GLN A 242 -16.95 -21.29 28.26
CA GLN A 242 -15.51 -21.31 27.96
C GLN A 242 -15.25 -21.58 26.47
N ALA A 243 -14.15 -21.04 25.94
CA ALA A 243 -13.70 -21.34 24.59
C ALA A 243 -13.32 -22.83 24.46
N LYS A 244 -13.77 -23.48 23.37
CA LYS A 244 -13.38 -24.84 23.05
C LYS A 244 -11.90 -24.88 22.66
N GLY A 245 -11.20 -25.90 23.17
CA GLY A 245 -9.81 -26.14 22.77
C GLY A 245 -9.70 -26.73 21.36
N LEU A 246 -8.50 -26.63 20.77
CA LEU A 246 -8.15 -27.18 19.47
C LEU A 246 -8.55 -28.66 19.35
N ARG A 247 -8.27 -29.48 20.38
CA ARG A 247 -8.60 -30.91 20.35
C ARG A 247 -10.10 -31.13 20.18
N GLN A 248 -10.92 -30.39 20.93
CA GLN A 248 -12.37 -30.54 20.86
C GLN A 248 -12.90 -30.18 19.48
N VAL A 249 -12.49 -29.03 18.94
CA VAL A 249 -12.91 -28.57 17.61
C VAL A 249 -12.46 -29.56 16.53
N CYS A 250 -11.25 -30.10 16.63
CA CYS A 250 -10.76 -31.12 15.71
C CYS A 250 -11.55 -32.43 15.82
N VAL A 251 -11.91 -32.89 17.03
CA VAL A 251 -12.73 -34.10 17.20
C VAL A 251 -14.12 -33.92 16.58
N GLU A 252 -14.74 -32.76 16.78
CA GLU A 252 -16.06 -32.45 16.21
C GLU A 252 -16.05 -32.44 14.67
N ARG A 253 -14.94 -31.99 14.06
CA ARG A 253 -14.78 -31.92 12.60
C ARG A 253 -14.32 -33.22 11.94
N PHE A 254 -13.31 -33.87 12.53
CA PHE A 254 -12.57 -34.96 11.90
C PHE A 254 -12.82 -36.32 12.54
N GLY A 255 -13.52 -36.35 13.68
CA GLY A 255 -13.78 -37.55 14.46
C GLY A 255 -12.64 -37.94 15.40
N GLU A 256 -12.97 -38.56 16.53
CA GLU A 256 -12.00 -38.92 17.57
C GLU A 256 -10.93 -39.89 17.09
N ALA A 257 -11.30 -40.88 16.27
CA ALA A 257 -10.34 -41.85 15.71
C ALA A 257 -9.23 -41.16 14.90
N THR A 258 -9.55 -40.10 14.18
CA THR A 258 -8.58 -39.34 13.37
C THR A 258 -7.64 -38.50 14.22
N ILE A 259 -8.12 -38.00 15.36
CA ILE A 259 -7.38 -37.08 16.24
C ILE A 259 -6.55 -37.82 17.28
N ASN A 260 -6.90 -39.06 17.59
CA ASN A 260 -6.16 -39.85 18.56
C ASN A 260 -4.68 -40.00 18.15
N GLY A 261 -3.76 -39.73 19.09
CA GLY A 261 -2.32 -39.77 18.86
C GLY A 261 -1.72 -38.57 18.12
N LYS A 262 -2.52 -37.62 17.59
CA LYS A 262 -2.00 -36.43 16.90
C LYS A 262 -1.42 -35.41 17.85
N ARG A 263 -0.31 -34.81 17.44
CA ARG A 263 0.34 -33.70 18.16
C ARG A 263 -0.40 -32.38 17.91
N HIS A 264 -0.10 -31.39 18.74
CA HIS A 264 -0.62 -30.03 18.60
C HIS A 264 -0.44 -29.46 17.19
N GLU A 265 0.77 -29.56 16.63
CA GLU A 265 1.10 -29.02 15.31
C GLU A 265 0.31 -29.68 14.18
N GLU A 266 0.05 -30.98 14.26
CA GLU A 266 -0.75 -31.71 13.27
C GLU A 266 -2.22 -31.27 13.31
N MET A 267 -2.81 -31.18 14.51
CA MET A 267 -4.18 -30.70 14.67
C MET A 267 -4.31 -29.25 14.18
N ALA A 268 -3.31 -28.42 14.49
CA ALA A 268 -3.28 -27.04 14.06
C ALA A 268 -3.23 -26.92 12.54
N ALA A 269 -2.35 -27.69 11.88
CA ALA A 269 -2.26 -27.72 10.42
C ALA A 269 -3.59 -28.16 9.78
N MET A 270 -4.19 -29.24 10.27
CA MET A 270 -5.48 -29.74 9.77
C MET A 270 -6.60 -28.71 9.90
N LEU A 271 -6.69 -28.03 11.05
CA LEU A 271 -7.72 -27.03 11.28
C LEU A 271 -7.46 -25.75 10.49
N SER A 272 -6.20 -25.30 10.40
CA SER A 272 -5.81 -24.17 9.56
C SER A 272 -6.08 -24.44 8.09
N ASP A 273 -6.08 -25.71 7.67
CA ASP A 273 -6.39 -26.09 6.30
C ASP A 273 -7.89 -26.08 5.95
N CYS A 274 -8.75 -25.95 6.96
CA CYS A 274 -10.19 -25.85 6.74
C CYS A 274 -10.57 -24.53 6.04
N ALA A 275 -11.58 -24.62 5.16
CA ALA A 275 -11.98 -23.51 4.30
C ALA A 275 -12.37 -22.25 5.08
N ASP A 276 -13.11 -22.39 6.18
CA ASP A 276 -13.53 -21.27 7.03
C ASP A 276 -12.38 -20.59 7.78
N PHE A 277 -11.36 -21.35 8.19
CA PHE A 277 -10.14 -20.80 8.76
C PHE A 277 -9.27 -20.11 7.71
N LYS A 278 -9.16 -20.66 6.49
CA LYS A 278 -8.40 -20.03 5.38
C LYS A 278 -9.07 -18.76 4.88
N SER A 279 -10.40 -18.76 4.81
CA SER A 279 -11.18 -17.65 4.28
C SER A 279 -11.58 -16.64 5.37
N GLN A 280 -11.01 -16.73 6.57
CA GLN A 280 -11.30 -15.79 7.64
C GLN A 280 -10.89 -14.38 7.18
N PRO A 281 -11.82 -13.42 7.11
CA PRO A 281 -11.48 -12.04 6.76
C PRO A 281 -10.69 -11.37 7.87
N THR A 282 -9.83 -10.43 7.48
CA THR A 282 -9.19 -9.50 8.41
C THR A 282 -10.21 -8.53 9.00
N LEU A 283 -9.85 -7.86 10.10
CA LEU A 283 -10.68 -6.81 10.70
C LEU A 283 -10.95 -5.67 9.70
N LEU A 284 -9.95 -5.32 8.88
CA LEU A 284 -10.09 -4.30 7.87
C LEU A 284 -11.06 -4.71 6.75
N GLU A 285 -11.00 -5.98 6.30
CA GLU A 285 -11.94 -6.53 5.33
C GLU A 285 -13.38 -6.55 5.87
N ASP A 286 -13.58 -7.03 7.10
CA ASP A 286 -14.89 -7.05 7.77
C ASP A 286 -15.50 -5.64 7.84
N GLN A 287 -14.71 -4.65 8.28
CA GLN A 287 -15.21 -3.27 8.40
C GLN A 287 -15.41 -2.58 7.06
N ALA A 288 -14.55 -2.84 6.06
CA ALA A 288 -14.75 -2.34 4.71
C ALA A 288 -16.06 -2.87 4.12
N LEU A 289 -16.31 -4.18 4.24
CA LEU A 289 -17.54 -4.80 3.74
C LEU A 289 -18.79 -4.20 4.40
N ALA A 290 -18.73 -3.93 5.71
CA ALA A 290 -19.84 -3.30 6.44
C ALA A 290 -20.20 -1.89 5.92
N ARG A 291 -19.25 -1.19 5.29
CA ARG A 291 -19.46 0.13 4.65
C ARG A 291 -19.81 0.05 3.16
N GLY A 292 -19.87 -1.16 2.60
CA GLY A 292 -20.02 -1.38 1.16
C GLY A 292 -18.71 -1.31 0.37
N ASP A 293 -17.57 -1.13 1.04
CA ASP A 293 -16.24 -1.13 0.43
C ASP A 293 -15.69 -2.55 0.27
N ARG A 294 -14.53 -2.67 -0.40
CA ARG A 294 -13.76 -3.91 -0.51
C ARG A 294 -12.27 -3.65 -0.28
N VAL A 295 -11.55 -4.68 0.12
CA VAL A 295 -10.08 -4.65 0.26
C VAL A 295 -9.48 -5.73 -0.64
N ILE A 296 -8.39 -5.37 -1.31
CA ILE A 296 -7.56 -6.25 -2.09
C ILE A 296 -6.12 -6.07 -1.60
N PHE A 297 -5.49 -7.18 -1.23
CA PHE A 297 -4.10 -7.14 -0.83
C PHE A 297 -3.16 -7.23 -2.04
N GLY A 298 -2.20 -6.31 -2.09
CA GLY A 298 -1.12 -6.28 -3.08
C GLY A 298 -0.16 -7.47 -2.94
N VAL A 299 0.63 -7.71 -3.98
CA VAL A 299 1.61 -8.79 -4.01
C VAL A 299 2.86 -8.36 -3.24
N LYS A 300 3.38 -9.26 -2.39
CA LYS A 300 4.56 -8.99 -1.58
C LYS A 300 5.76 -8.64 -2.49
N PHE A 301 6.59 -7.69 -2.07
CA PHE A 301 7.78 -7.22 -2.79
C PHE A 301 7.52 -6.50 -4.12
N HIS A 302 6.28 -6.18 -4.50
CA HIS A 302 5.96 -5.54 -5.79
C HIS A 302 5.43 -4.11 -5.63
N PRO A 303 6.23 -3.14 -5.13
CA PRO A 303 5.77 -1.76 -4.93
C PRO A 303 5.35 -1.07 -6.25
N GLU A 304 5.83 -1.53 -7.40
CA GLU A 304 5.42 -1.07 -8.72
C GLU A 304 3.97 -1.42 -9.09
N LEU A 305 3.35 -2.34 -8.36
CA LEU A 305 1.93 -2.67 -8.46
C LEU A 305 1.04 -1.80 -7.57
N ALA A 306 1.62 -0.99 -6.69
CA ALA A 306 0.92 0.00 -5.86
C ALA A 306 1.12 1.42 -6.44
N PRO A 307 0.12 2.00 -7.13
CA PRO A 307 0.27 3.33 -7.75
C PRO A 307 0.73 4.44 -6.79
N ILE A 308 0.32 4.36 -5.52
CA ILE A 308 0.68 5.34 -4.50
C ILE A 308 2.19 5.43 -4.24
N GLU A 309 2.93 4.32 -4.37
CA GLU A 309 4.38 4.32 -4.22
C GLU A 309 5.07 5.20 -5.27
N ALA A 310 4.51 5.27 -6.49
CA ALA A 310 5.01 6.17 -7.50
C ALA A 310 4.76 7.65 -7.16
N ALA A 311 3.59 7.99 -6.59
CA ALA A 311 3.29 9.32 -6.08
C ALA A 311 4.19 9.71 -4.90
N TYR A 312 4.43 8.75 -3.99
CA TYR A 312 5.36 8.90 -2.87
C TYR A 312 6.82 9.07 -3.28
N ARG A 313 7.24 8.58 -4.44
CA ARG A 313 8.56 8.93 -5.00
C ARG A 313 8.61 10.40 -5.40
N SER A 314 7.54 10.96 -5.97
CA SER A 314 7.48 12.40 -6.32
C SER A 314 7.52 13.27 -5.06
N ILE A 315 6.72 12.94 -4.05
CA ILE A 315 6.72 13.62 -2.74
C ILE A 315 8.10 13.52 -2.07
N GLY A 316 8.71 12.34 -2.08
CA GLY A 316 10.05 12.14 -1.52
C GLY A 316 11.14 12.98 -2.20
N ARG A 317 11.06 13.16 -3.52
CA ARG A 317 11.98 14.05 -4.26
C ARG A 317 11.78 15.52 -3.87
N ALA A 318 10.53 15.98 -3.81
CA ALA A 318 10.22 17.34 -3.37
C ALA A 318 10.74 17.61 -1.96
N LEU A 319 10.55 16.66 -1.04
CA LEU A 319 11.06 16.77 0.33
C LEU A 319 12.60 16.77 0.40
N GLN A 320 13.28 15.97 -0.42
CA GLN A 320 14.75 15.98 -0.49
C GLN A 320 15.30 17.35 -0.90
N VAL A 321 14.63 18.05 -1.81
CA VAL A 321 14.98 19.41 -2.21
C VAL A 321 14.69 20.39 -1.06
N ALA A 322 13.47 20.35 -0.50
CA ALA A 322 13.03 21.26 0.56
C ALA A 322 13.78 21.08 1.89
N ASN A 323 14.32 19.89 2.17
CA ASN A 323 15.05 19.56 3.39
C ASN A 323 16.54 19.29 3.14
N SER A 324 17.13 19.93 2.12
CA SER A 324 18.53 19.77 1.73
C SER A 324 19.52 20.00 2.89
N ALA A 325 19.22 20.93 3.79
CA ALA A 325 20.03 21.20 4.99
C ALA A 325 19.95 20.10 6.08
N GLY A 326 19.01 19.15 5.96
CA GLY A 326 18.80 18.06 6.92
C GLY A 326 18.46 18.54 8.34
N SER A 327 17.60 19.56 8.44
CA SER A 327 17.17 20.13 9.71
C SER A 327 15.97 19.38 10.27
N SER A 328 15.95 19.14 11.58
CA SER A 328 14.78 18.61 12.30
C SER A 328 13.78 19.70 12.69
N ALA A 329 14.24 20.96 12.80
CA ALA A 329 13.41 22.10 13.14
C ALA A 329 12.47 22.43 11.97
N GLY A 330 11.17 22.52 12.24
CA GLY A 330 10.14 22.73 11.20
C GLY A 330 9.94 21.55 10.24
N PHE A 331 10.50 20.36 10.51
CA PHE A 331 10.45 19.24 9.57
C PHE A 331 9.02 18.76 9.26
N LYS A 332 8.11 18.71 10.26
CA LYS A 332 6.68 18.37 10.04
C LYS A 332 6.03 19.32 9.04
N ALA A 333 6.29 20.63 9.16
CA ALA A 333 5.74 21.64 8.26
C ALA A 333 6.28 21.48 6.82
N ARG A 334 7.57 21.19 6.66
CA ARG A 334 8.14 20.87 5.34
C ARG A 334 7.52 19.63 4.72
N VAL A 335 7.36 18.55 5.50
CA VAL A 335 6.69 17.32 5.02
C VAL A 335 5.26 17.64 4.56
N GLN A 336 4.53 18.47 5.31
CA GLN A 336 3.17 18.90 4.97
C GLN A 336 3.14 19.73 3.68
N GLN A 337 4.07 20.68 3.50
CA GLN A 337 4.19 21.48 2.29
C GLN A 337 4.54 20.64 1.05
N CYS A 338 5.36 19.60 1.21
CA CYS A 338 5.78 18.74 0.10
C CYS A 338 4.75 17.66 -0.27
N GLN A 339 3.60 17.57 0.40
CA GLN A 339 2.59 16.55 0.11
C GLN A 339 1.97 16.70 -1.29
N ASP A 340 1.83 17.92 -1.78
CA ASP A 340 1.24 18.23 -3.08
C ASP A 340 2.26 18.92 -4.00
N PRO A 341 3.31 18.21 -4.45
CA PRO A 341 4.31 18.83 -5.32
C PRO A 341 3.68 19.19 -6.68
N PRO A 342 4.03 20.35 -7.29
CA PRO A 342 3.39 20.84 -8.52
C PRO A 342 3.39 19.84 -9.69
N ASP A 343 4.45 19.05 -9.83
CA ASP A 343 4.59 18.06 -10.91
C ASP A 343 3.69 16.83 -10.74
N LEU A 344 3.14 16.60 -9.53
CA LEU A 344 2.26 15.47 -9.23
C LEU A 344 0.81 15.79 -9.61
N THR A 345 0.61 16.06 -10.89
CA THR A 345 -0.70 16.33 -11.47
C THR A 345 -1.59 15.07 -11.50
N LEU A 346 -2.91 15.26 -11.61
CA LEU A 346 -3.85 14.15 -11.79
C LEU A 346 -3.53 13.31 -13.04
N SER A 347 -3.04 13.94 -14.12
CA SER A 347 -2.56 13.22 -15.30
C SER A 347 -1.38 12.29 -14.97
N LEU A 348 -0.43 12.74 -14.13
CA LEU A 348 0.67 11.91 -13.69
C LEU A 348 0.20 10.76 -12.79
N VAL A 349 -0.75 11.00 -11.89
CA VAL A 349 -1.39 9.96 -11.07
C VAL A 349 -2.02 8.89 -11.97
N ARG A 350 -2.83 9.27 -12.97
CA ARG A 350 -3.42 8.32 -13.93
C ARG A 350 -2.36 7.49 -14.67
N LYS A 351 -1.23 8.10 -15.03
CA LYS A 351 -0.08 7.38 -15.61
C LYS A 351 0.52 6.36 -14.64
N HIS A 352 0.49 6.60 -13.33
CA HIS A 352 0.95 5.65 -12.32
C HIS A 352 0.02 4.42 -12.24
N PHE A 353 -1.30 4.62 -12.24
CA PHE A 353 -2.28 3.52 -12.29
C PHE A 353 -2.14 2.68 -13.56
N ARG A 354 -2.09 3.33 -14.74
CA ARG A 354 -1.79 2.64 -16.00
C ARG A 354 -0.48 1.86 -15.93
N SER A 355 0.57 2.46 -15.36
CA SER A 355 1.86 1.80 -15.21
C SER A 355 1.78 0.53 -14.36
N ALA A 356 1.02 0.55 -13.26
CA ALA A 356 0.79 -0.62 -12.41
C ALA A 356 0.00 -1.71 -13.14
N ARG A 357 -1.05 -1.33 -13.90
CA ARG A 357 -1.78 -2.26 -14.80
C ARG A 357 -0.86 -2.92 -15.82
N GLU A 358 0.01 -2.13 -16.49
CA GLU A 358 1.00 -2.64 -17.44
C GLU A 358 1.97 -3.65 -16.78
N TYR A 359 2.47 -3.35 -15.56
CA TYR A 359 3.32 -4.27 -14.81
C TYR A 359 2.58 -5.57 -14.52
N LEU A 360 1.38 -5.51 -13.95
CA LEU A 360 0.58 -6.69 -13.60
C LEU A 360 0.30 -7.56 -14.82
N LYS A 361 -0.05 -6.95 -15.96
CA LYS A 361 -0.26 -7.68 -17.22
C LYS A 361 0.98 -8.47 -17.63
N LEU A 362 2.15 -7.83 -17.65
CA LEU A 362 3.40 -8.48 -18.06
C LEU A 362 3.84 -9.57 -17.07
N TYR A 363 3.56 -9.39 -15.78
CA TYR A 363 3.78 -10.43 -14.78
C TYR A 363 2.90 -11.66 -14.98
N VAL A 364 1.62 -11.46 -15.31
CA VAL A 364 0.68 -12.56 -15.64
C VAL A 364 1.10 -13.28 -16.93
N GLU A 365 1.73 -12.58 -17.87
CA GLU A 365 2.37 -13.16 -19.05
C GLU A 365 3.69 -13.91 -18.74
N GLY A 366 4.07 -14.02 -17.46
CA GLY A 366 5.24 -14.77 -17.01
C GLY A 366 6.57 -14.02 -17.09
N LYS A 367 6.56 -12.71 -17.33
CA LYS A 367 7.79 -11.91 -17.35
C LYS A 367 8.29 -11.63 -15.94
N THR A 368 9.60 -11.68 -15.76
CA THR A 368 10.30 -11.25 -14.55
C THR A 368 10.38 -9.72 -14.46
N LEU A 369 10.64 -9.18 -13.26
CA LEU A 369 10.85 -7.74 -13.09
C LEU A 369 11.94 -7.20 -14.04
N ALA A 370 13.06 -7.92 -14.15
CA ALA A 370 14.20 -7.51 -14.97
C ALA A 370 13.84 -7.38 -16.46
N GLU A 371 13.07 -8.34 -17.00
CA GLU A 371 12.59 -8.30 -18.38
C GLU A 371 11.64 -7.12 -18.60
N ILE A 372 10.72 -6.88 -17.67
CA ILE A 372 9.79 -5.75 -17.75
C ILE A 372 10.56 -4.43 -17.76
N GLU A 373 11.54 -4.26 -16.87
CA GLU A 373 12.36 -3.05 -16.84
C GLU A 373 13.12 -2.83 -18.15
N GLN A 374 13.63 -3.89 -18.79
CA GLN A 374 14.27 -3.79 -20.10
C GLN A 374 13.28 -3.38 -21.18
N LEU A 375 12.11 -4.02 -21.25
CA LEU A 375 11.06 -3.66 -22.21
C LEU A 375 10.64 -2.20 -22.08
N ARG A 376 10.48 -1.72 -20.85
CA ARG A 376 10.11 -0.31 -20.57
C ARG A 376 11.24 0.66 -20.92
N LYS A 377 12.51 0.29 -20.70
CA LYS A 377 13.68 1.09 -21.14
C LYS A 377 13.70 1.23 -22.66
N VAL A 378 13.46 0.14 -23.40
CA VAL A 378 13.40 0.14 -24.87
C VAL A 378 12.25 1.00 -25.37
N LYS A 379 11.03 0.83 -24.84
CA LYS A 379 9.84 1.66 -25.18
C LYS A 379 10.09 3.15 -24.97
N ARG A 380 10.84 3.53 -23.91
CA ARG A 380 11.22 4.94 -23.66
C ARG A 380 12.19 5.48 -24.71
N LYS A 381 13.17 4.69 -25.14
CA LYS A 381 14.11 5.11 -26.21
C LYS A 381 13.39 5.35 -27.53
N HIS A 382 12.41 4.52 -27.87
CA HIS A 382 11.63 4.66 -29.11
C HIS A 382 10.65 5.84 -29.13
N ARG A 383 10.29 6.41 -27.97
CA ARG A 383 9.41 7.59 -27.89
C ARG A 383 10.13 8.94 -28.11
N GLY A 384 11.45 8.95 -28.32
CA GLY A 384 12.23 10.17 -28.48
C GLY A 384 12.29 11.04 -27.22
N PRO A 385 13.19 12.04 -27.14
CA PRO A 385 13.12 13.06 -26.09
C PRO A 385 11.77 13.79 -26.19
N ALA A 386 11.22 14.22 -25.04
CA ALA A 386 10.04 15.08 -25.02
C ALA A 386 10.27 16.27 -25.95
N PRO A 387 9.24 16.73 -26.70
CA PRO A 387 9.38 17.94 -27.49
C PRO A 387 9.82 19.05 -26.55
N ALA A 388 10.99 19.63 -26.82
CA ALA A 388 11.40 20.85 -26.18
C ALA A 388 10.27 21.86 -26.40
N LEU A 389 9.72 22.42 -25.32
CA LEU A 389 8.90 23.61 -25.40
C LEU A 389 9.70 24.62 -26.23
N SER A 390 9.24 24.91 -27.44
CA SER A 390 9.81 25.92 -28.31
C SER A 390 9.71 27.25 -27.59
N GLN A 391 10.84 27.72 -27.08
CA GLN A 391 11.01 29.12 -26.75
C GLN A 391 11.13 29.93 -28.04
N ALA A 392 10.49 31.10 -28.00
CA ALA A 392 10.74 32.32 -28.77
C ALA A 392 10.00 32.55 -30.09
N GLY A 393 9.51 33.79 -30.16
CA GLY A 393 9.08 34.53 -31.34
C GLY A 393 7.74 35.22 -31.06
N GLU A 394 7.62 36.52 -30.86
CA GLU A 394 8.54 37.66 -30.84
C GLU A 394 7.65 38.85 -30.43
N ALA A 395 8.15 39.70 -29.54
CA ALA A 395 7.52 40.97 -29.24
C ALA A 395 7.70 41.91 -30.44
N SER A 396 6.61 42.34 -31.04
CA SER A 396 6.59 43.44 -32.00
C SER A 396 5.81 44.59 -31.39
N GLN A 397 6.54 45.65 -31.03
CA GLN A 397 6.06 47.02 -30.91
C GLN A 397 7.07 47.90 -31.68
N PRO A 398 6.66 49.04 -32.24
CA PRO A 398 5.81 50.06 -31.61
C PRO A 398 4.32 49.94 -31.88
#